data_AF-I8TXI6-F1
#
_entry.id   AF-I8TXI6-F1
#
_cell.length_a   1.000
_cell.length_b   1.000
_cell.length_c   1.000
_cell.angle_alpha   90.00
_cell.angle_beta   90.00
_cell.angle_gamma   90.00
#
_symmetry.space_group_name_H-M   'P 1'
#
loop_
_entity.id
_entity.type
_entity.pdbx_description
1 polymer ?
#
loop_
_entity_poly.entity_id
_entity_poly.type
_entity_poly.pdbx_seq_one_letter_code
_entity_poly.pdbx_strand_id
1 'polypeptide(L)'
;MADALAIMHWHTRIDAMDIEFVLGSTPFDHNSVRRPPPLQDIVRLTPGTSTFERTTNTVPNFRKRIVSLWMLDFDACGPITMNTAGVNRATKAFIENDPYCPRPHMEDAYSEQLWCLFSRRYLETGRKITAGSPSQSLPQQFIQGVVAKLSPPDQTGTSSGSRGPAPPQRAQSSRTPPRHVQGGQRGGRGSTSGSPKKAPSNRGRGRGQGRGYR
;
A
#
# COMPACT_ATOMS: atom_id res chain seq x y z
N MET A 1 8.33 -9.25 -1.67
CA MET A 1 8.12 -7.78 -1.75
C MET A 1 8.97 -7.17 -2.86
N ALA A 2 10.27 -6.93 -2.66
CA ALA A 2 11.16 -6.24 -3.63
C ALA A 2 11.02 -6.70 -5.10
N ASP A 3 11.15 -8.00 -5.36
CA ASP A 3 11.05 -8.55 -6.72
C ASP A 3 9.65 -8.37 -7.34
N ALA A 4 8.61 -8.47 -6.52
CA ALA A 4 7.22 -8.33 -6.96
C ALA A 4 6.89 -6.88 -7.32
N LEU A 5 7.36 -5.90 -6.54
CA LEU A 5 7.25 -4.48 -6.89
C LEU A 5 8.04 -4.14 -8.18
N ALA A 6 9.23 -4.73 -8.36
CA ALA A 6 9.99 -4.57 -9.60
C ALA A 6 9.26 -5.16 -10.83
N ILE A 7 8.54 -6.27 -10.66
CA ILE A 7 7.67 -6.85 -11.68
C ILE A 7 6.46 -5.92 -11.96
N MET A 8 5.80 -5.40 -10.91
CA MET A 8 4.66 -4.49 -11.07
C MET A 8 5.04 -3.21 -11.84
N HIS A 9 6.09 -2.53 -11.41
CA HIS A 9 6.49 -1.26 -12.03
C HIS A 9 6.99 -1.47 -13.47
N TRP A 10 7.81 -2.49 -13.74
CA TRP A 10 8.58 -2.57 -14.99
C TRP A 10 8.12 -3.64 -15.97
N HIS A 11 7.44 -4.70 -15.52
CA HIS A 11 6.89 -5.73 -16.40
C HIS A 11 5.40 -5.47 -16.69
N THR A 12 4.55 -5.33 -15.66
CA THR A 12 3.10 -5.10 -15.85
C THR A 12 2.73 -3.62 -15.98
N ARG A 13 3.65 -2.70 -15.65
CA ARG A 13 3.53 -1.24 -15.83
C ARG A 13 2.40 -0.61 -15.02
N ILE A 14 2.31 -0.97 -13.74
CA ILE A 14 1.40 -0.36 -12.75
C ILE A 14 2.20 0.29 -11.61
N ASP A 15 1.61 1.26 -10.91
CA ASP A 15 2.28 2.03 -9.84
C ASP A 15 2.36 1.31 -8.48
N ALA A 16 1.59 0.24 -8.31
CA ALA A 16 1.45 -0.49 -7.05
C ALA A 16 0.83 0.33 -5.91
N MET A 17 -0.07 1.27 -6.22
CA MET A 17 -0.86 1.98 -5.21
C MET A 17 -1.71 1.00 -4.38
N ASP A 18 -1.67 1.18 -3.05
CA ASP A 18 -2.49 0.53 -2.00
C ASP A 18 -2.42 -1.00 -1.91
N ILE A 19 -1.44 -1.67 -2.54
CA ILE A 19 -1.29 -3.13 -2.42
C ILE A 19 -0.93 -3.60 -1.01
N GLU A 20 -1.64 -4.63 -0.54
CA GLU A 20 -1.34 -5.33 0.70
C GLU A 20 -0.35 -6.50 0.49
N PHE A 21 0.53 -6.71 1.47
CA PHE A 21 1.40 -7.89 1.56
C PHE A 21 1.07 -8.73 2.80
N VAL A 22 0.52 -9.93 2.61
CA VAL A 22 0.07 -10.80 3.71
C VAL A 22 0.98 -12.01 3.88
N LEU A 23 1.48 -12.22 5.11
CA LEU A 23 2.27 -13.41 5.48
C LEU A 23 1.34 -14.56 5.91
N GLY A 24 1.17 -15.54 5.03
CA GLY A 24 0.54 -16.82 5.35
C GLY A 24 1.54 -17.79 6.00
N SER A 25 1.05 -18.64 6.90
CA SER A 25 1.83 -19.69 7.56
C SER A 25 1.02 -20.99 7.66
N THR A 26 1.42 -22.02 6.93
CA THR A 26 0.83 -23.37 7.04
C THR A 26 1.83 -24.35 7.68
N PRO A 27 1.37 -25.39 8.40
CA PRO A 27 2.24 -26.50 8.76
C PRO A 27 2.79 -27.17 7.49
N PHE A 28 4.09 -27.47 7.46
CA PHE A 28 4.75 -28.12 6.33
C PHE A 28 4.16 -29.50 6.03
N ASP A 29 3.64 -30.16 7.07
CA ASP A 29 3.01 -31.47 7.04
C ASP A 29 1.48 -31.42 6.97
N HIS A 30 0.88 -30.24 6.78
CA HIS A 30 -0.58 -30.09 6.63
C HIS A 30 -1.09 -30.90 5.44
N ASN A 31 -2.12 -31.72 5.67
CA ASN A 31 -2.70 -32.68 4.72
C ASN A 31 -1.74 -33.77 4.19
N SER A 32 -0.49 -33.82 4.67
CA SER A 32 0.42 -34.95 4.37
C SER A 32 -0.11 -36.24 5.00
N VAL A 33 -0.05 -37.34 4.23
CA VAL A 33 -0.47 -38.66 4.70
C VAL A 33 0.59 -39.20 5.65
N ARG A 34 0.26 -39.30 6.95
CA ARG A 34 1.14 -39.86 7.99
C ARG A 34 1.45 -41.34 7.71
N ARG A 35 0.40 -42.14 7.51
CA ARG A 35 0.40 -43.51 7.00
C ARG A 35 -0.98 -43.80 6.36
N PRO A 36 -1.07 -44.52 5.23
CA PRO A 36 -2.32 -45.14 4.81
C PRO A 36 -2.81 -46.15 5.88
N PRO A 37 -4.13 -46.34 6.08
CA PRO A 37 -4.63 -47.38 6.97
C PRO A 37 -4.40 -48.75 6.32
N PRO A 38 -4.13 -49.82 7.10
CA PRO A 38 -4.19 -51.18 6.59
C PRO A 38 -5.56 -51.45 5.94
N LEU A 39 -5.60 -52.19 4.82
CA LEU A 39 -6.85 -52.47 4.10
C LEU A 39 -7.93 -53.09 5.02
N GLN A 40 -7.51 -53.92 5.99
CA GLN A 40 -8.38 -54.52 7.01
C GLN A 40 -9.12 -53.48 7.86
N ASP A 41 -8.47 -52.35 8.17
CA ASP A 41 -9.07 -51.25 8.95
C ASP A 41 -9.98 -50.35 8.10
N ILE A 42 -9.84 -50.40 6.76
CA ILE A 42 -10.73 -49.70 5.82
C ILE A 42 -12.01 -50.52 5.62
N VAL A 43 -11.89 -51.84 5.45
CA VAL A 43 -13.04 -52.77 5.31
C VAL A 43 -13.94 -52.78 6.55
N ARG A 44 -13.40 -52.43 7.72
CA ARG A 44 -14.15 -52.29 8.98
C ARG A 44 -14.85 -50.94 9.18
N LEU A 45 -14.71 -49.98 8.26
CA LEU A 45 -15.38 -48.68 8.36
C LEU A 45 -16.81 -48.73 7.82
N THR A 46 -17.71 -48.00 8.49
CA THR A 46 -19.05 -47.71 7.96
C THR A 46 -18.91 -46.95 6.64
N PRO A 47 -19.62 -47.34 5.56
CA PRO A 47 -19.61 -46.63 4.28
C PRO A 47 -19.85 -45.12 4.45
N GLY A 48 -19.05 -44.30 3.76
CA GLY A 48 -19.07 -42.84 3.87
C GLY A 48 -18.26 -42.26 5.04
N THR A 49 -17.65 -43.08 5.90
CA THR A 49 -16.76 -42.60 6.97
C THR A 49 -15.50 -41.97 6.37
N SER A 50 -15.22 -40.70 6.71
CA SER A 50 -14.00 -40.02 6.29
C SER A 50 -12.76 -40.67 6.91
N THR A 51 -11.83 -41.12 6.06
CA THR A 51 -10.50 -41.55 6.50
C THR A 51 -9.54 -40.38 6.71
N PHE A 52 -9.88 -39.17 6.25
CA PHE A 52 -9.00 -38.00 6.22
C PHE A 52 -8.34 -37.72 7.57
N GLU A 53 -9.12 -37.73 8.66
CA GLU A 53 -8.59 -37.44 10.00
C GLU A 53 -7.71 -38.56 10.58
N ARG A 54 -7.88 -39.80 10.09
CA ARG A 54 -7.07 -40.97 10.46
C ARG A 54 -5.77 -41.06 9.65
N THR A 55 -5.72 -40.47 8.45
CA THR A 55 -4.59 -40.60 7.51
C THR A 55 -3.72 -39.35 7.44
N THR A 56 -4.30 -38.15 7.60
CA THR A 56 -3.58 -36.88 7.48
C THR A 56 -3.04 -36.39 8.82
N ASN A 57 -2.24 -35.33 8.77
CA ASN A 57 -1.66 -34.68 9.94
C ASN A 57 -2.62 -33.63 10.55
N THR A 58 -3.68 -34.12 11.20
CA THR A 58 -4.77 -33.29 11.76
C THR A 58 -4.37 -32.39 12.91
N VAL A 59 -3.36 -32.77 13.70
CA VAL A 59 -2.78 -31.92 14.75
C VAL A 59 -1.66 -31.07 14.12
N PRO A 60 -1.87 -29.77 13.86
CA PRO A 60 -0.96 -28.96 13.04
C PRO A 60 0.40 -28.75 13.74
N ASN A 61 1.47 -29.24 13.11
CA ASN A 61 2.81 -29.13 13.66
C ASN A 61 3.45 -27.76 13.38
N PHE A 62 3.02 -26.75 14.13
CA PHE A 62 3.51 -25.38 14.02
C PHE A 62 5.01 -25.17 14.36
N ARG A 63 5.79 -26.22 14.63
CA ARG A 63 7.27 -26.18 14.70
C ARG A 63 7.95 -26.36 13.33
N LYS A 64 7.23 -26.84 12.30
CA LYS A 64 7.70 -26.89 10.91
C LYS A 64 6.66 -26.21 10.02
N ARG A 65 6.94 -24.99 9.60
CA ARG A 65 6.01 -24.15 8.83
C ARG A 65 6.53 -23.88 7.43
N ILE A 66 5.63 -23.83 6.45
CA ILE A 66 5.84 -23.11 5.20
C ILE A 66 5.35 -21.68 5.43
N VAL A 67 6.17 -20.69 5.08
CA VAL A 67 5.78 -19.28 5.07
C VAL A 67 5.53 -18.88 3.63
N SER A 68 4.35 -18.33 3.36
CA SER A 68 3.93 -17.83 2.05
C SER A 68 3.75 -16.33 2.11
N LEU A 69 4.28 -15.59 1.13
CA LEU A 69 4.00 -14.17 0.96
C LEU A 69 2.95 -14.00 -0.14
N TRP A 70 1.78 -13.48 0.22
CA TRP A 70 0.73 -13.09 -0.70
C TRP A 70 0.81 -11.60 -0.99
N MET A 71 0.30 -11.19 -2.15
CA MET A 71 0.09 -9.80 -2.56
C MET A 71 -1.38 -9.67 -2.96
N LEU A 72 -2.08 -8.71 -2.38
CA LEU A 72 -3.52 -8.50 -2.49
C LEU A 72 -3.83 -7.00 -2.68
N ASP A 73 -5.13 -6.70 -2.80
CA ASP A 73 -5.75 -5.39 -3.11
C ASP A 73 -5.09 -4.58 -4.24
N PHE A 74 -5.63 -4.75 -5.44
CA PHE A 74 -5.14 -4.10 -6.67
C PHE A 74 -6.14 -3.08 -7.24
N ASP A 75 -7.16 -2.66 -6.48
CA ASP A 75 -8.23 -1.81 -7.00
C ASP A 75 -7.81 -0.33 -7.17
N ALA A 76 -6.91 0.15 -6.31
CA ALA A 76 -6.29 1.48 -6.40
C ALA A 76 -5.14 1.57 -7.43
N CYS A 77 -4.62 0.45 -7.92
CA CYS A 77 -3.45 0.39 -8.81
C CYS A 77 -3.68 1.10 -10.17
N GLY A 78 -2.88 2.11 -10.47
CA GLY A 78 -2.89 2.86 -11.72
C GLY A 78 -1.81 2.40 -12.71
N PRO A 79 -2.02 2.53 -14.04
CA PRO A 79 -0.98 2.29 -15.03
C PRO A 79 0.09 3.39 -15.01
N ILE A 80 1.34 3.03 -15.31
CA ILE A 80 2.48 3.96 -15.40
C ILE A 80 3.13 3.99 -16.79
N THR A 81 3.64 5.17 -17.15
CA THR A 81 4.46 5.36 -18.34
C THR A 81 5.90 4.95 -18.08
N MET A 82 6.58 4.34 -19.05
CA MET A 82 7.97 3.88 -18.92
C MET A 82 8.97 5.05 -19.08
N ASN A 83 8.83 6.06 -18.22
CA ASN A 83 9.63 7.28 -18.15
C ASN A 83 9.56 7.88 -16.72
N THR A 84 10.19 9.04 -16.50
CA THR A 84 10.24 9.72 -15.20
C THR A 84 8.86 10.05 -14.61
N ALA A 85 7.82 10.26 -15.42
CA ALA A 85 6.46 10.50 -14.91
C ALA A 85 5.84 9.24 -14.27
N GLY A 86 6.15 8.05 -14.80
CA GLY A 86 5.75 6.77 -14.20
C GLY A 86 6.59 6.40 -12.98
N VAL A 87 7.91 6.69 -13.01
CA VAL A 87 8.77 6.60 -11.81
C VAL A 87 8.16 7.44 -10.68
N ASN A 88 7.76 8.69 -10.95
CA ASN A 88 7.16 9.57 -9.95
C ASN A 88 5.84 9.04 -9.37
N ARG A 89 5.04 8.27 -10.13
CA ARG A 89 3.84 7.57 -9.64
C ARG A 89 4.19 6.38 -8.76
N ALA A 90 5.05 5.47 -9.22
CA ALA A 90 5.49 4.31 -8.44
C ALA A 90 6.15 4.75 -7.12
N THR A 91 6.98 5.79 -7.15
CA THR A 91 7.57 6.40 -5.95
C THR A 91 6.55 7.13 -5.07
N LYS A 92 5.39 7.57 -5.58
CA LYS A 92 4.28 8.09 -4.77
C LYS A 92 3.60 6.93 -4.03
N ALA A 93 3.15 5.92 -4.76
CA ALA A 93 2.54 4.71 -4.23
C ALA A 93 3.40 4.06 -3.13
N PHE A 94 4.67 3.75 -3.42
CA PHE A 94 5.58 3.14 -2.44
C PHE A 94 5.75 3.91 -1.12
N ILE A 95 5.56 5.23 -1.14
CA ILE A 95 5.64 6.07 0.06
C ILE A 95 4.30 6.15 0.80
N GLU A 96 3.19 5.99 0.10
CA GLU A 96 1.83 6.05 0.65
C GLU A 96 1.31 4.70 1.16
N ASN A 97 1.84 3.56 0.66
CA ASN A 97 1.61 2.21 1.20
C ASN A 97 2.35 1.97 2.55
N ASP A 98 2.26 2.93 3.47
CA ASP A 98 2.76 2.90 4.84
C ASP A 98 1.77 2.09 5.73
N PRO A 99 2.20 1.36 6.79
CA PRO A 99 3.53 1.32 7.42
C PRO A 99 4.46 0.19 6.95
N TYR A 100 4.10 -0.58 5.91
CA TYR A 100 4.73 -1.89 5.67
C TYR A 100 5.90 -1.92 4.66
N CYS A 101 6.12 -0.84 3.91
CA CYS A 101 7.22 -0.75 2.94
C CYS A 101 8.55 -0.39 3.62
N PRO A 102 9.68 -1.08 3.33
CA PRO A 102 11.00 -0.73 3.86
C PRO A 102 11.40 0.71 3.49
N ARG A 103 11.90 1.48 4.46
CA ARG A 103 12.28 2.89 4.30
C ARG A 103 13.79 3.10 4.53
N PRO A 104 14.45 3.98 3.75
CA PRO A 104 15.76 4.54 4.10
C PRO A 104 15.66 5.57 5.23
N HIS A 105 16.79 5.91 5.82
CA HIS A 105 16.96 6.94 6.85
C HIS A 105 16.22 6.61 8.16
N MET A 106 16.16 5.32 8.48
CA MET A 106 15.61 4.85 9.75
C MET A 106 16.71 4.81 10.82
N GLU A 107 16.38 5.17 12.07
CA GLU A 107 17.37 5.26 13.15
C GLU A 107 17.91 3.90 13.61
N ASP A 108 17.22 2.80 13.30
CA ASP A 108 17.59 1.45 13.70
C ASP A 108 18.31 0.66 12.59
N ALA A 109 19.34 -0.10 13.00
CA ALA A 109 20.19 -0.85 12.08
C ALA A 109 19.47 -2.01 11.37
N TYR A 110 18.34 -2.51 11.88
CA TYR A 110 17.57 -3.57 11.22
C TYR A 110 16.76 -3.01 10.05
N SER A 111 16.13 -1.84 10.20
CA SER A 111 15.43 -1.15 9.11
C SER A 111 16.39 -0.71 8.00
N GLU A 112 17.57 -0.19 8.34
CA GLU A 112 18.61 0.12 7.35
C GLU A 112 19.13 -1.13 6.61
N GLN A 113 19.32 -2.25 7.33
CA GLN A 113 19.66 -3.54 6.70
C GLN A 113 18.52 -4.03 5.78
N LEU A 114 17.26 -3.86 6.20
CA LEU A 114 16.07 -4.24 5.43
C LEU A 114 15.94 -3.39 4.16
N TRP A 115 16.17 -2.07 4.24
CA TRP A 115 16.23 -1.19 3.08
C TRP A 115 17.37 -1.53 2.12
N CYS A 116 18.57 -1.81 2.64
CA CYS A 116 19.71 -2.26 1.84
C CYS A 116 19.41 -3.57 1.09
N LEU A 117 18.79 -4.54 1.76
CA LEU A 117 18.36 -5.80 1.14
C LEU A 117 17.24 -5.59 0.10
N PHE A 118 16.24 -4.77 0.43
CA PHE A 118 15.12 -4.43 -0.43
C PHE A 118 15.58 -3.76 -1.72
N SER A 119 16.29 -2.64 -1.59
CA SER A 119 16.75 -1.82 -2.72
C SER A 119 17.69 -2.60 -3.64
N ARG A 120 18.61 -3.39 -3.09
CA ARG A 120 19.49 -4.27 -3.88
C ARG A 120 18.71 -5.29 -4.70
N ARG A 121 17.77 -6.03 -4.09
CA ARG A 121 16.98 -7.06 -4.82
C ARG A 121 16.02 -6.44 -5.84
N TYR A 122 15.38 -5.32 -5.48
CA TYR A 122 14.55 -4.54 -6.40
C TYR A 122 15.34 -4.11 -7.64
N LEU A 123 16.57 -3.62 -7.47
CA LEU A 123 17.45 -3.24 -8.58
C LEU A 123 17.93 -4.45 -9.39
N GLU A 124 18.29 -5.57 -8.77
CA GLU A 124 18.67 -6.80 -9.45
C GLU A 124 17.55 -7.34 -10.36
N THR A 125 16.30 -7.35 -9.88
CA THR A 125 15.15 -7.85 -10.63
C THR A 125 14.66 -6.81 -11.64
N GLY A 126 14.60 -5.53 -11.28
CA GLY A 126 14.25 -4.45 -12.20
C GLY A 126 15.20 -4.36 -13.41
N ARG A 127 16.52 -4.46 -13.19
CA ARG A 127 17.52 -4.44 -14.27
C ARG A 127 17.42 -5.64 -15.22
N LYS A 128 16.95 -6.81 -14.76
CA LYS A 128 16.67 -7.97 -15.63
C LYS A 128 15.46 -7.70 -16.53
N ILE A 129 14.42 -7.07 -15.98
CA ILE A 129 13.19 -6.75 -16.72
C ILE A 129 13.42 -5.65 -17.77
N THR A 130 14.25 -4.65 -17.45
CA THR A 130 14.51 -3.50 -18.33
C THR A 130 15.78 -3.61 -19.17
N ALA A 131 16.46 -4.76 -19.15
CA ALA A 131 17.69 -5.00 -19.91
C ALA A 131 17.48 -4.77 -21.43
N GLY A 132 18.42 -4.08 -22.08
CA GLY A 132 18.36 -3.79 -23.52
C GLY A 132 17.24 -2.82 -23.95
N SER A 133 16.49 -2.24 -23.01
CA SER A 133 15.41 -1.29 -23.30
C SER A 133 15.83 0.17 -23.01
N PRO A 134 15.18 1.18 -23.63
CA PRO A 134 15.34 2.59 -23.23
C PRO A 134 14.99 2.86 -21.76
N SER A 135 14.32 1.93 -21.08
CA SER A 135 13.89 2.03 -19.68
C SER A 135 14.88 1.44 -18.67
N GLN A 136 16.10 1.07 -19.10
CA GLN A 136 17.10 0.40 -18.25
C GLN A 136 17.45 1.18 -16.97
N SER A 137 17.32 2.51 -16.98
CA SER A 137 17.60 3.39 -15.84
C SER A 137 16.45 3.57 -14.84
N LEU A 138 15.19 3.26 -15.21
CA LEU A 138 14.02 3.56 -14.36
C LEU A 138 14.02 2.85 -12.99
N PRO A 139 14.48 1.59 -12.85
CA PRO A 139 14.60 0.96 -11.53
C PRO A 139 15.56 1.72 -10.59
N GLN A 140 16.63 2.31 -11.14
CA GLN A 140 17.58 3.14 -10.40
C GLN A 140 16.95 4.48 -9.99
N GLN A 141 16.24 5.14 -10.93
CA GLN A 141 15.53 6.39 -10.66
C GLN A 141 14.45 6.24 -9.59
N PHE A 142 13.74 5.11 -9.53
CA PHE A 142 12.76 4.83 -8.47
C PHE A 142 13.41 4.78 -7.08
N ILE A 143 14.51 4.02 -6.92
CA ILE A 143 15.20 3.93 -5.62
C ILE A 143 15.76 5.30 -5.20
N GLN A 144 16.33 6.05 -6.14
CA GLN A 144 16.79 7.42 -5.89
C GLN A 144 15.64 8.37 -5.52
N GLY A 145 14.48 8.24 -6.16
CA GLY A 145 13.28 9.03 -5.87
C GLY A 145 12.68 8.73 -4.49
N VAL A 146 12.73 7.47 -4.04
CA VAL A 146 12.32 7.09 -2.68
C VAL A 146 13.27 7.69 -1.64
N VAL A 147 14.59 7.54 -1.83
CA VAL A 147 15.61 8.13 -0.94
C VAL A 147 15.46 9.65 -0.85
N ALA A 148 15.34 10.34 -1.98
CA ALA A 148 15.25 11.80 -2.01
C ALA A 148 13.96 12.36 -1.36
N LYS A 149 12.83 11.65 -1.47
CA LYS A 149 11.56 12.06 -0.83
C LYS A 149 11.47 11.70 0.66
N LEU A 150 12.30 10.77 1.14
CA LEU A 150 12.35 10.33 2.54
C LEU A 150 13.61 10.80 3.27
N SER A 151 14.43 11.63 2.62
CA SER A 151 15.57 12.30 3.25
C SER A 151 15.07 13.24 4.36
N PRO A 152 15.66 13.22 5.57
CA PRO A 152 15.31 14.16 6.62
C PRO A 152 15.48 15.62 6.17
N PRO A 153 14.65 16.56 6.66
CA PRO A 153 14.84 17.98 6.37
C PRO A 153 16.16 18.48 6.97
N ASP A 154 16.87 19.29 6.19
CA ASP A 154 18.18 19.83 6.54
C ASP A 154 18.10 20.67 7.83
N GLN A 155 18.88 20.31 8.87
CA GLN A 155 18.84 21.01 10.17
C GLN A 155 19.65 22.34 10.16
N THR A 156 20.07 22.79 8.99
CA THR A 156 20.94 23.95 8.76
C THR A 156 20.15 25.26 8.55
N GLY A 157 19.15 25.52 9.40
CA GLY A 157 18.09 26.51 9.11
C GLY A 157 17.88 27.72 10.03
N THR A 158 18.44 27.79 11.25
CA THR A 158 17.99 28.80 12.25
C THR A 158 19.11 29.41 13.12
N SER A 159 19.93 30.31 12.59
CA SER A 159 20.90 31.10 13.40
C SER A 159 21.21 32.52 12.90
N SER A 160 20.33 33.15 12.11
CA SER A 160 20.45 34.55 11.70
C SER A 160 19.67 35.49 12.64
N GLY A 161 20.30 35.93 13.75
CA GLY A 161 19.64 36.75 14.78
C GLY A 161 20.56 37.72 15.54
N SER A 162 21.72 38.06 14.99
CA SER A 162 22.68 38.99 15.61
C SER A 162 22.13 40.42 15.69
N ARG A 163 21.90 40.92 16.91
CA ARG A 163 21.45 42.29 17.16
C ARG A 163 22.50 43.33 16.73
N GLY A 164 22.11 44.25 15.85
CA GLY A 164 22.78 45.53 15.60
C GLY A 164 21.84 46.70 15.91
N PRO A 165 22.35 47.88 16.32
CA PRO A 165 21.52 48.99 16.81
C PRO A 165 20.88 49.82 15.68
N ALA A 166 19.73 50.43 15.98
CA ALA A 166 18.98 51.26 15.05
C ALA A 166 19.22 52.78 15.24
N PRO A 167 19.36 53.57 14.16
CA PRO A 167 19.30 55.03 14.20
C PRO A 167 17.85 55.57 14.03
N PRO A 168 17.51 56.76 14.54
CA PRO A 168 16.13 57.29 14.51
C PRO A 168 15.88 58.38 13.44
N GLN A 169 14.68 58.36 12.83
CA GLN A 169 14.01 59.51 12.20
C GLN A 169 12.50 59.17 12.12
N ARG A 170 11.64 59.77 12.96
CA ARG A 170 11.00 61.11 12.84
C ARG A 170 9.85 61.11 11.82
N ALA A 171 8.63 61.33 12.33
CA ALA A 171 7.38 61.18 11.58
C ALA A 171 6.96 62.41 10.76
N GLN A 172 6.07 62.18 9.79
CA GLN A 172 5.08 63.15 9.32
C GLN A 172 3.79 62.42 8.87
N SER A 173 2.68 63.15 8.81
CA SER A 173 1.34 62.62 8.53
C SER A 173 0.55 63.54 7.60
N SER A 174 -0.43 62.99 6.88
CA SER A 174 -1.45 63.75 6.14
C SER A 174 -2.65 62.84 5.80
N ARG A 175 -3.74 63.42 5.25
CA ARG A 175 -5.11 62.87 5.30
C ARG A 175 -5.71 62.57 3.92
N THR A 176 -6.70 61.68 3.91
CA THR A 176 -7.67 61.30 2.84
C THR A 176 -8.74 62.39 2.60
N PRO A 177 -9.78 62.21 1.72
CA PRO A 177 -10.01 61.31 0.55
C PRO A 177 -10.23 62.21 -0.72
N PRO A 178 -11.25 62.12 -1.62
CA PRO A 178 -12.12 61.04 -2.19
C PRO A 178 -11.99 61.01 -3.77
N ARG A 179 -12.94 60.78 -4.71
CA ARG A 179 -14.41 60.49 -4.76
C ARG A 179 -14.86 60.01 -6.17
N HIS A 180 -15.82 59.04 -6.26
CA HIS A 180 -16.82 58.85 -7.38
C HIS A 180 -16.29 58.59 -8.83
N VAL A 181 -17.01 58.09 -9.86
CA VAL A 181 -18.37 57.52 -10.15
C VAL A 181 -18.25 56.72 -11.49
N GLN A 182 -18.99 55.69 -11.94
CA GLN A 182 -20.04 54.75 -11.46
C GLN A 182 -19.81 53.40 -12.25
N GLY A 183 -20.71 52.46 -12.60
CA GLY A 183 -22.15 52.20 -12.37
C GLY A 183 -22.67 51.02 -13.24
N GLY A 184 -23.84 50.44 -12.90
CA GLY A 184 -24.51 49.33 -13.65
C GLY A 184 -23.98 47.92 -13.32
N GLN A 185 -24.64 46.96 -12.65
CA GLN A 185 -26.05 46.63 -12.29
C GLN A 185 -26.73 45.59 -13.20
N ARG A 186 -27.46 44.65 -12.54
CA ARG A 186 -28.19 43.45 -13.04
C ARG A 186 -27.31 42.22 -13.30
N GLY A 187 -27.72 40.99 -12.94
CA GLY A 187 -28.85 40.58 -12.10
C GLY A 187 -29.45 39.22 -12.50
N GLY A 188 -29.73 38.35 -11.52
CA GLY A 188 -30.42 37.07 -11.77
C GLY A 188 -30.40 36.12 -10.56
N ARG A 189 -31.57 35.79 -10.01
CA ARG A 189 -31.76 34.68 -9.06
C ARG A 189 -32.21 33.44 -9.82
N GLY A 190 -31.75 32.26 -9.40
CA GLY A 190 -32.34 30.97 -9.76
C GLY A 190 -32.07 29.97 -8.64
N SER A 191 -33.11 29.32 -8.11
CA SER A 191 -32.98 28.35 -7.01
C SER A 191 -34.09 27.31 -7.06
N THR A 192 -33.70 26.05 -7.28
CA THR A 192 -34.48 24.82 -7.15
C THR A 192 -33.48 23.66 -6.91
N SER A 193 -33.83 22.48 -6.38
CA SER A 193 -34.58 22.09 -5.18
C SER A 193 -34.89 20.59 -5.29
N GLY A 194 -34.33 19.77 -4.40
CA GLY A 194 -34.57 18.31 -4.34
C GLY A 194 -33.73 17.47 -5.32
N SER A 195 -33.47 16.17 -5.09
CA SER A 195 -33.79 15.34 -3.92
C SER A 195 -32.81 14.14 -3.83
N PRO A 196 -32.56 13.56 -2.64
CA PRO A 196 -31.58 12.48 -2.47
C PRO A 196 -32.07 11.13 -3.00
N LYS A 197 -31.16 10.32 -3.58
CA LYS A 197 -31.45 8.93 -3.97
C LYS A 197 -31.56 8.03 -2.74
N LYS A 198 -32.66 7.30 -2.61
CA LYS A 198 -32.86 6.26 -1.58
C LYS A 198 -32.10 4.98 -1.95
N ALA A 199 -31.54 4.30 -0.94
CA ALA A 199 -31.13 2.91 -1.06
C ALA A 199 -32.37 1.97 -0.99
N PRO A 200 -32.37 0.83 -1.70
CA PRO A 200 -33.40 -0.20 -1.56
C PRO A 200 -33.14 -1.04 -0.30
N SER A 201 -34.09 -1.07 0.64
CA SER A 201 -34.05 -2.02 1.76
C SER A 201 -34.76 -3.32 1.37
N ASN A 202 -34.05 -4.45 1.46
CA ASN A 202 -34.63 -5.76 1.17
C ASN A 202 -35.02 -6.48 2.48
N ARG A 203 -36.29 -6.36 2.89
CA ARG A 203 -36.86 -7.07 4.04
C ARG A 203 -37.60 -8.34 3.59
N GLY A 204 -36.87 -9.44 3.45
CA GLY A 204 -37.48 -10.78 3.45
C GLY A 204 -38.03 -11.12 4.84
N ARG A 205 -39.25 -11.68 4.92
CA ARG A 205 -39.89 -12.11 6.18
C ARG A 205 -40.44 -13.54 6.07
N GLY A 206 -40.16 -14.37 7.08
CA GLY A 206 -40.65 -15.74 7.20
C GLY A 206 -39.79 -16.76 6.42
N ARG A 207 -39.69 -18.03 6.83
CA ARG A 207 -40.17 -18.73 8.05
C ARG A 207 -38.97 -19.53 8.61
N GLY A 208 -38.88 -19.93 9.87
CA GLY A 208 -39.94 -20.12 10.85
C GLY A 208 -40.23 -21.60 11.09
N GLN A 209 -39.19 -22.38 11.41
CA GLN A 209 -39.31 -23.71 12.04
C GLN A 209 -37.98 -24.07 12.71
N GLY A 210 -38.05 -24.57 13.94
CA GLY A 210 -36.88 -25.08 14.67
C GLY A 210 -37.13 -26.53 15.10
N ARG A 211 -36.05 -27.32 15.18
CA ARG A 211 -36.03 -28.60 15.91
C ARG A 211 -34.69 -28.72 16.62
N GLY A 212 -34.73 -28.83 17.94
CA GLY A 212 -33.60 -29.24 18.74
C GLY A 212 -33.73 -30.72 19.12
N TYR A 213 -32.64 -31.45 19.02
CA TYR A 213 -32.35 -32.69 19.75
C TYR A 213 -30.97 -32.42 20.37
N ARG A 214 -30.85 -32.47 21.71
CA ARG A 214 -30.64 -33.69 22.52
C ARG A 214 -29.39 -34.42 22.08
#